data_AF-A0A8T2M679-F1
#
_entry.id   AF-A0A8T2M679-F1
#
_cell.length_a   1.000
_cell.length_b   1.000
_cell.length_c   1.000
_cell.angle_alpha   90.00
_cell.angle_beta   90.00
_cell.angle_gamma   90.00
#
_symmetry.space_group_name_H-M   'P 1'
#
loop_
_entity.id
_entity.type
_entity.pdbx_description
1 polymer ?
#
loop_
_entity_poly.entity_id
_entity_poly.type
_entity_poly.pdbx_seq_one_letter_code
_entity_poly.pdbx_strand_id
1 'polypeptide(L)' 'MSIFAQELAVLVFTKETMRESTLTGKSSKGAPLKRQLDVEKVHAITDAVMEEFPNTSASDVRNAIRRKCNNEQFTGEKNY' A
#
# COMPACT_ATOMS: atom_id res chain seq x y z
N MET A 1 -3.82 -5.10 13.30
CA MET A 1 -3.63 -3.92 12.42
C MET A 1 -2.69 -4.16 11.24
N SER A 2 -1.35 -4.15 11.38
CA SER A 2 -0.45 -4.06 10.20
C SER A 2 -0.64 -5.17 9.16
N ILE A 3 -0.74 -6.45 9.57
CA ILE A 3 -0.99 -7.55 8.62
C ILE A 3 -2.38 -7.39 7.98
N PHE A 4 -3.40 -7.11 8.79
CA PHE A 4 -4.77 -6.88 8.32
C PHE A 4 -4.84 -5.77 7.27
N ALA A 5 -4.24 -4.61 7.52
CA ALA A 5 -4.20 -3.50 6.57
C ALA A 5 -3.49 -3.87 5.26
N GLN A 6 -2.43 -4.68 5.33
CA GLN A 6 -1.70 -5.13 4.14
C GLN A 6 -2.50 -6.15 3.31
N GLU A 7 -3.17 -7.11 3.95
CA GLU A 7 -4.00 -8.10 3.26
C GLU A 7 -5.27 -7.45 2.69
N LEU A 8 -5.91 -6.53 3.42
CA LEU A 8 -7.03 -5.75 2.91
C LEU A 8 -6.62 -4.89 1.70
N ALA A 9 -5.43 -4.27 1.74
CA ALA A 9 -4.92 -3.53 0.59
C ALA A 9 -4.67 -4.44 -0.63
N VAL A 10 -4.19 -5.67 -0.42
CA VAL A 10 -4.07 -6.66 -1.52
C VAL A 10 -5.43 -7.07 -2.04
N LEU A 11 -6.44 -7.22 -1.19
CA LEU A 11 -7.80 -7.55 -1.62
C LEU A 11 -8.38 -6.44 -2.51
N VAL A 12 -8.18 -5.18 -2.14
CA VAL A 12 -8.73 -4.01 -2.85
C VAL A 12 -7.96 -3.68 -4.13
N PHE A 13 -6.63 -3.83 -4.11
CA PHE A 13 -5.78 -3.40 -5.23
C PHE A 13 -5.21 -4.55 -6.05
N THR A 14 -5.16 -5.79 -5.55
CA THR A 14 -4.37 -6.91 -6.09
C THR A 14 -2.86 -6.76 -5.88
N LYS A 15 -2.12 -7.89 -5.87
CA LYS A 15 -0.65 -7.89 -5.74
C LYS A 15 0.04 -7.21 -6.92
N GLU A 16 -0.50 -7.35 -8.13
CA GLU A 16 0.05 -6.76 -9.35
C GLU A 16 -0.01 -5.23 -9.29
N THR A 17 -1.17 -4.65 -8.98
CA THR A 17 -1.27 -3.18 -8.85
C THR A 17 -0.40 -2.66 -7.71
N MET A 18 -0.32 -3.39 -6.59
CA MET A 18 0.54 -3.03 -5.46
C MET A 18 2.03 -3.04 -5.83
N ARG A 19 2.45 -3.94 -6.73
CA ARG A 19 3.82 -3.99 -7.28
C ARG A 19 4.10 -2.78 -8.17
N GLU A 20 3.19 -2.41 -9.04
CA GLU A 20 3.40 -1.33 -10.02
C GLU A 20 3.16 0.07 -9.47
N SER A 21 2.53 0.17 -8.30
CA SER A 21 2.10 1.42 -7.70
C SER A 21 2.90 1.81 -6.47
N THR A 22 2.76 3.07 -6.06
CA THR A 22 3.22 3.60 -4.78
C THR A 22 2.10 4.37 -4.11
N LEU A 23 2.21 4.58 -2.81
CA LEU A 23 1.22 5.34 -2.04
C LEU A 23 1.04 6.78 -2.55
N THR A 24 2.09 7.41 -3.08
CA THR A 24 2.09 8.85 -3.42
C THR A 24 2.44 9.15 -4.88
N GLY A 25 2.68 8.13 -5.71
CA GLY A 25 3.16 8.30 -7.09
C GLY A 25 4.61 8.81 -7.20
N LYS A 26 5.28 9.06 -6.07
CA LYS A 26 6.65 9.59 -6.05
C LYS A 26 7.67 8.46 -6.14
N SER A 27 8.62 8.60 -7.07
CA SER A 27 9.81 7.77 -7.13
C SER A 27 10.99 8.43 -6.42
N SER A 28 12.00 7.64 -6.05
CA SER A 28 13.31 8.17 -5.66
C SER A 28 13.95 8.92 -6.83
N LYS A 29 14.84 9.89 -6.55
CA LYS A 29 15.52 10.69 -7.58
C LYS A 29 16.13 9.78 -8.65
N GLY A 30 15.66 9.92 -9.89
CA GLY A 30 16.16 9.18 -11.06
C GLY A 30 15.44 7.86 -11.37
N ALA A 31 14.50 7.41 -10.51
CA ALA A 31 13.70 6.21 -10.79
C ALA A 31 12.45 6.54 -11.62
N PRO A 32 11.94 5.59 -12.44
CA PRO A 32 10.70 5.77 -13.19
C PRO A 32 9.54 6.18 -12.28
N LEU A 33 8.71 7.12 -12.75
CA LEU A 33 7.47 7.50 -12.07
C LEU A 33 6.58 6.26 -11.94
N LYS A 34 6.16 5.97 -10.72
CA LYS A 34 5.24 4.86 -10.44
C LYS A 34 3.82 5.39 -10.32
N ARG A 35 2.83 4.55 -10.65
CA ARG A 35 1.42 4.91 -10.51
C ARG A 35 1.10 5.22 -9.04
N GLN A 36 0.30 6.24 -8.78
CA GLN A 36 -0.25 6.44 -7.44
C GLN A 36 -1.41 5.46 -7.24
N LEU A 37 -1.50 4.85 -6.05
CA LEU A 37 -2.70 4.13 -5.64
C LEU A 37 -3.90 5.09 -5.62
N ASP A 38 -5.07 4.56 -5.98
CA ASP A 38 -6.32 5.31 -5.91
C ASP A 38 -6.53 5.87 -4.49
N VAL A 39 -6.67 7.19 -4.39
CA VAL A 39 -6.70 7.90 -3.12
C VAL A 39 -7.97 7.57 -2.33
N GLU A 40 -9.11 7.44 -3.02
CA GLU A 40 -10.39 7.13 -2.38
C GLU A 40 -10.37 5.72 -1.79
N LYS A 41 -9.81 4.75 -2.52
CA LYS A 41 -9.63 3.39 -2.02
C LYS A 41 -8.66 3.34 -0.83
N VAL A 42 -7.60 4.15 -0.84
CA VAL A 42 -6.69 4.25 0.32
C VAL A 42 -7.40 4.83 1.54
N HIS A 43 -8.27 5.84 1.35
CA HIS A 43 -9.08 6.38 2.44
C HIS A 43 -10.07 5.33 2.98
N ALA A 44 -10.79 4.63 2.12
CA ALA A 44 -11.72 3.58 2.54
C ALA A 44 -11.03 2.45 3.35
N ILE A 45 -9.84 2.01 2.93
CA ILE A 45 -9.04 1.05 3.70
C ILE A 45 -8.63 1.67 5.06
N THR A 46 -8.25 2.94 5.07
CA THR A 46 -7.84 3.63 6.30
C THR A 46 -8.98 3.70 7.31
N ASP A 47 -10.17 4.08 6.87
CA ASP A 47 -11.36 4.17 7.71
C ASP A 47 -11.73 2.79 8.28
N ALA A 48 -11.80 1.76 7.42
CA ALA A 48 -12.10 0.39 7.84
C ALA A 48 -11.08 -0.17 8.86
N VAL A 49 -9.79 0.12 8.67
CA VAL A 49 -8.74 -0.32 9.61
C VAL A 49 -8.82 0.43 10.93
N MET A 50 -9.15 1.72 10.92
CA MET A 50 -9.29 2.52 12.13
C MET A 50 -10.55 2.16 12.93
N GLU A 51 -11.63 1.78 12.24
CA GLU A 51 -12.84 1.24 12.87
C GLU A 51 -12.55 -0.08 13.59
N GLU A 52 -11.86 -1.02 12.93
CA GLU A 52 -11.51 -2.33 13.51
C GLU A 52 -10.40 -2.21 14.59
N PHE A 53 -9.49 -1.25 14.46
CA PHE A 53 -8.37 -1.04 15.39
C PHE A 53 -8.33 0.41 15.90
N PRO A 54 -9.16 0.80 16.89
CA PRO A 54 -9.35 2.19 17.33
C PRO A 54 -8.09 2.94 17.81
N ASN A 55 -7.05 2.22 18.23
CA ASN A 55 -5.77 2.80 18.67
C ASN A 55 -4.77 3.01 17.52
N THR A 56 -5.22 2.90 16.27
CA THR A 56 -4.39 3.02 15.06
C THR A 56 -4.53 4.40 14.46
N SER A 57 -3.42 5.03 14.09
CA SER A 57 -3.49 6.29 13.32
C SER A 57 -3.56 6.03 11.82
N ALA A 58 -4.14 6.98 11.07
CA ALA A 58 -4.11 6.96 9.60
C ALA A 58 -2.68 6.87 9.04
N SER A 59 -1.70 7.45 9.75
CA SER A 59 -0.28 7.36 9.39
C SER A 59 0.22 5.91 9.46
N ASP A 60 -0.17 5.15 10.50
CA ASP A 60 0.22 3.75 10.66
C ASP A 60 -0.35 2.87 9.55
N VAL A 61 -1.61 3.11 9.16
CA VAL A 61 -2.25 2.39 8.05
C VAL A 61 -1.54 2.70 6.73
N ARG A 62 -1.30 3.98 6.44
CA ARG A 62 -0.55 4.42 5.25
C ARG A 62 0.86 3.83 5.22
N ASN A 63 1.52 3.72 6.37
CA ASN A 63 2.82 3.06 6.50
C ASN A 63 2.76 1.56 6.23
N ALA A 64 1.70 0.88 6.66
CA ALA A 64 1.47 -0.53 6.35
C ALA A 64 1.25 -0.74 4.83
N ILE A 65 0.39 0.06 4.20
CA ILE A 65 0.12 0.00 2.75
C ILE A 65 1.42 0.23 1.95
N ARG A 66 2.18 1.27 2.29
CA ARG A 66 3.46 1.58 1.66
C ARG A 66 4.46 0.42 1.78
N ARG A 67 4.57 -0.19 2.97
CA ARG A 67 5.44 -1.38 3.16
C ARG A 67 5.01 -2.54 2.27
N LYS A 68 3.71 -2.75 2.09
CA LYS A 68 3.20 -3.80 1.21
C LYS A 68 3.56 -3.55 -0.26
N CYS A 69 3.41 -2.32 -0.77
CA CYS A 69 3.88 -1.98 -2.12
C CYS A 69 5.37 -2.31 -2.31
N ASN A 70 6.21 -1.91 -1.36
CA ASN A 70 7.65 -2.18 -1.42
C ASN A 70 7.95 -3.70 -1.40
N ASN A 71 7.20 -4.48 -0.61
CA ASN A 71 7.38 -5.92 -0.54
C ASN A 71 6.99 -6.61 -1.86
N GLU A 72 5.84 -6.25 -2.44
CA GLU A 72 5.38 -6.84 -3.72
C GLU A 72 6.30 -6.47 -4.90
N GLN A 73 6.97 -5.32 -4.82
CA GLN A 73 8.05 -4.90 -5.74
C GLN A 73 9.26 -5.81 -5.62
N PHE A 74 9.81 -5.94 -4.42
CA PHE A 74 10.99 -6.75 -4.18
C PHE A 74 10.77 -8.24 -4.49
N THR A 75 9.58 -8.77 -4.20
CA THR A 75 9.21 -10.16 -4.56
C THR A 75 9.04 -10.33 -6.08
N GLY A 76 8.63 -9.29 -6.80
CA GLY A 76 8.58 -9.30 -8.27
C GLY A 76 9.96 -9.34 -8.92
N GLU A 77 10.92 -8.61 -8.36
CA GLU A 77 12.31 -8.53 -8.88
C GLU A 77 13.10 -9.83 -8.71
N LYS A 78 12.80 -10.65 -7.69
CA LYS A 78 13.51 -11.93 -7.45
C LYS A 78 13.18 -13.06 -8.43
N ASN A 79 12.23 -12.87 -9.35
CA ASN A 79 11.79 -13.88 -10.30
C ASN A 79 12.34 -13.67 -11.73
N TYR A 80 13.38 -12.84 -11.89
CA TYR A 80 14.09 -12.60 -13.16
C TYR A 80 15.60 -12.70 -12.98
#